data_AF-A0A838AK09-F1
#
_entry.id   AF-A0A838AK09-F1
#
_cell.length_a   1.000
_cell.length_b   1.000
_cell.length_c   1.000
_cell.angle_alpha   90.00
_cell.angle_beta   90.00
_cell.angle_gamma   90.00
#
_symmetry.space_group_name_H-M   'P 1'
#
loop_
_entity.id
_entity.type
_entity.pdbx_description
1 polymer ?
#
loop_
_entity_poly.entity_id
_entity_poly.type
_entity_poly.pdbx_seq_one_letter_code
_entity_poly.pdbx_strand_id
1 'polypeptide(L)'
;MLSGKGKYASSTENRRFVWTEIVWPLILEINDVSFTLKQYQKKRDEICEKMNVTMTVTSRGLVSLMQKEILLKEETIYSIHFRLIPYMRLKANCDYATAIHEVKIK
;
A
#
# COMPACT_ATOMS: atom_id res chain seq x y z
N MET A 1 -24.48 -18.24 11.84
CA MET A 1 -23.83 -18.08 10.52
C MET A 1 -23.29 -16.66 10.45
N LEU A 2 -22.00 -16.45 10.67
CA LEU A 2 -21.41 -15.10 10.62
C LEU A 2 -21.41 -14.62 9.17
N SER A 3 -22.20 -13.59 8.88
CA SER A 3 -22.21 -12.90 7.59
C SER A 3 -20.87 -12.19 7.37
N GLY A 4 -19.87 -12.94 6.92
CA GLY A 4 -18.58 -12.37 6.52
C GLY A 4 -18.81 -11.37 5.39
N LYS A 5 -18.20 -10.19 5.50
CA LYS A 5 -18.20 -9.17 4.44
C LYS A 5 -17.90 -9.82 3.09
N GLY A 6 -18.60 -9.41 2.03
CA GLY A 6 -18.38 -9.93 0.68
C GLY A 6 -16.92 -9.74 0.21
N LYS A 7 -16.42 -10.66 -0.62
CA LYS A 7 -15.02 -10.73 -1.11
C LYS A 7 -14.46 -9.38 -1.58
N TYR A 8 -15.26 -8.57 -2.27
CA TYR A 8 -14.87 -7.25 -2.79
C TYR A 8 -14.64 -6.20 -1.69
N ALA A 9 -15.46 -6.23 -0.64
CA ALA A 9 -15.31 -5.33 0.50
C ALA A 9 -14.01 -5.66 1.26
N SER A 10 -13.74 -6.94 1.50
CA SER A 10 -12.50 -7.39 2.15
C SER A 10 -11.25 -7.06 1.32
N SER A 11 -11.31 -7.19 0.00
CA SER A 11 -10.18 -6.82 -0.88
C SER A 11 -9.89 -5.31 -0.83
N THR A 12 -10.92 -4.48 -0.76
CA THR A 12 -10.77 -3.01 -0.67
C THR A 12 -10.24 -2.59 0.69
N GLU A 13 -10.70 -3.22 1.77
CA GLU A 13 -10.21 -3.02 3.13
C GLU A 13 -8.72 -3.37 3.23
N ASN A 14 -8.30 -4.52 2.69
CA ASN A 14 -6.89 -4.93 2.68
C ASN A 14 -6.01 -3.94 1.91
N ARG A 15 -6.46 -3.42 0.75
CA ARG A 15 -5.71 -2.41 0.00
C ARG A 15 -5.54 -1.11 0.77
N ARG A 16 -6.64 -0.60 1.35
CA ARG A 16 -6.61 0.62 2.17
C ARG A 16 -5.66 0.47 3.35
N PHE A 17 -5.75 -0.66 4.05
CA PHE A 17 -4.85 -0.97 5.17
C PHE A 17 -3.38 -0.96 4.74
N VAL A 18 -3.02 -1.72 3.70
CA VAL A 18 -1.62 -1.80 3.26
C VAL A 18 -1.09 -0.45 2.76
N TRP A 19 -1.92 0.32 2.06
CA TRP A 19 -1.54 1.66 1.63
C TRP A 19 -1.27 2.58 2.83
N THR A 20 -2.25 2.70 3.73
CA THR A 20 -2.22 3.67 4.83
C THR A 20 -1.21 3.31 5.90
N GLU A 21 -1.10 2.04 6.28
CA GLU A 21 -0.30 1.63 7.45
C GLU A 21 1.12 1.21 7.09
N ILE A 22 1.36 0.80 5.84
CA ILE A 22 2.65 0.21 5.43
C ILE A 22 3.30 1.02 4.32
N VAL A 23 2.69 1.07 3.13
CA VAL A 23 3.34 1.57 1.91
C VAL A 23 3.57 3.07 1.95
N TRP A 24 2.53 3.87 2.23
CA TRP A 24 2.67 5.32 2.24
C TRP A 24 3.60 5.81 3.36
N PRO A 25 3.48 5.31 4.61
CA PRO A 25 4.45 5.63 5.65
C PRO A 25 5.88 5.23 5.29
N LEU A 26 6.07 4.06 4.68
CA LEU A 26 7.41 3.60 4.25
C LEU A 26 8.03 4.55 3.21
N ILE A 27 7.25 4.95 2.21
CA ILE A 27 7.69 5.92 1.18
C ILE A 27 8.10 7.25 1.80
N LEU A 28 7.33 7.76 2.77
CA LEU A 28 7.66 9.00 3.47
C LEU A 28 8.88 8.85 4.39
N GLU A 29 9.06 7.69 5.01
CA GLU A 29 10.17 7.38 5.91
C GLU A 29 11.50 7.30 5.15
N ILE A 30 11.52 6.61 4.00
CA ILE A 30 12.71 6.51 3.15
C ILE A 30 12.94 7.76 2.30
N ASN A 31 11.88 8.56 2.08
CA ASN A 31 11.89 9.75 1.23
C ASN A 31 12.39 9.46 -0.20
N ASP A 32 11.93 8.34 -0.76
CA ASP A 32 12.25 7.82 -2.09
C ASP A 32 10.95 7.35 -2.74
N VAL A 33 10.90 7.35 -4.07
CA VAL A 33 9.76 6.84 -4.84
C VAL A 33 9.68 5.31 -4.84
N SER A 34 10.75 4.65 -4.40
CA SER A 34 10.86 3.19 -4.44
C SER A 34 11.36 2.59 -3.12
N PHE A 35 10.98 1.34 -2.85
CA PHE A 35 11.43 0.54 -1.72
C PHE A 35 11.69 -0.90 -2.12
N THR A 36 12.59 -1.56 -1.40
CA THR A 36 12.89 -2.98 -1.58
C THR A 36 11.88 -3.87 -0.86
N LEU A 37 11.77 -5.13 -1.29
CA LEU A 37 10.99 -6.16 -0.61
C LEU A 37 11.38 -6.29 0.87
N LYS A 38 12.67 -6.18 1.19
CA LYS A 38 13.17 -6.25 2.58
C LYS A 38 12.67 -5.08 3.43
N GLN A 39 12.68 -3.86 2.90
CA GLN A 39 12.13 -2.69 3.58
C GLN A 39 10.62 -2.84 3.81
N TYR A 40 9.89 -3.33 2.81
CA TYR A 40 8.47 -3.63 2.96
C TYR A 40 8.21 -4.69 4.03
N GLN A 41 8.94 -5.81 4.00
CA GLN A 41 8.79 -6.92 4.96
C GLN A 41 9.03 -6.44 6.39
N LYS A 42 10.10 -5.66 6.61
CA LYS A 42 10.39 -5.07 7.92
C LYS A 42 9.21 -4.22 8.43
N LYS A 43 8.74 -3.25 7.63
CA LYS A 43 7.62 -2.38 8.02
C LYS A 43 6.32 -3.16 8.23
N ARG A 44 6.05 -4.15 7.37
CA ARG A 44 4.90 -5.05 7.46
C ARG A 44 4.91 -5.80 8.79
N ASP A 45 6.05 -6.38 9.17
CA ASP A 45 6.15 -7.22 10.36
C ASP A 45 5.91 -6.39 11.63
N GLU A 46 6.49 -5.18 11.70
CA GLU A 46 6.22 -4.21 12.78
C GLU A 46 4.74 -3.87 12.91
N ILE A 47 4.04 -3.62 11.78
CA ILE A 47 2.62 -3.28 11.77
C ILE A 47 1.74 -4.50 12.09
N CYS A 48 2.08 -5.67 11.56
CA CYS A 48 1.37 -6.92 11.83
C CYS A 48 1.41 -7.26 13.32
N GLU A 49 2.57 -7.10 13.97
CA GLU A 49 2.71 -7.28 15.42
C GLU A 49 1.92 -6.22 16.20
N LYS A 50 2.09 -4.94 15.87
CA LYS A 50 1.42 -3.82 16.56
C LYS A 50 -0.10 -3.89 16.50
N MET A 51 -0.66 -4.32 15.36
CA MET A 51 -2.10 -4.30 15.10
C MET A 51 -2.77 -5.67 15.15
N ASN A 52 -2.02 -6.73 15.47
CA ASN A 52 -2.49 -8.12 15.48
C ASN A 52 -3.15 -8.52 14.13
N VAL A 53 -2.51 -8.14 13.01
CA VAL A 53 -3.02 -8.40 11.65
C VAL A 53 -2.23 -9.54 11.00
N THR A 54 -2.94 -10.48 10.37
CA THR A 54 -2.30 -11.61 9.68
C THR A 54 -1.55 -11.17 8.42
N MET A 55 -0.42 -11.85 8.12
CA MET A 55 0.35 -11.64 6.89
C MET A 55 -0.48 -11.86 5.61
N THR A 56 -1.55 -12.64 5.69
CA THR A 56 -2.47 -12.89 4.57
C THR A 56 -3.20 -11.62 4.14
N VAL A 57 -3.58 -10.76 5.10
CA VAL A 57 -4.23 -9.47 4.81
C VAL A 57 -3.28 -8.57 4.04
N THR A 58 -2.04 -8.43 4.53
CA THR A 58 -1.04 -7.55 3.93
C THR A 58 -0.59 -8.04 2.56
N SER A 59 -0.36 -9.34 2.39
CA SER A 59 -0.01 -9.94 1.10
C SER A 59 -1.09 -9.70 0.04
N ARG A 60 -2.37 -9.89 0.39
CA ARG A 60 -3.49 -9.62 -0.51
C ARG A 60 -3.63 -8.13 -0.84
N GLY A 61 -3.42 -7.26 0.13
CA GLY A 61 -3.45 -5.81 -0.08
C GLY A 61 -2.35 -5.35 -1.03
N LEU A 62 -1.11 -5.82 -0.84
CA LEU A 62 0.03 -5.48 -1.69
C LEU A 62 -0.19 -5.90 -3.15
N VAL A 63 -0.60 -7.16 -3.37
CA VAL A 63 -0.93 -7.66 -4.72
C VAL A 63 -2.00 -6.80 -5.37
N SER A 64 -3.00 -6.41 -4.59
CA SER A 64 -4.10 -5.64 -5.13
C SER A 64 -3.74 -4.16 -5.37
N LEU A 65 -2.76 -3.58 -4.68
CA LEU A 65 -2.20 -2.27 -5.02
C LEU A 65 -1.46 -2.32 -6.38
N MET A 66 -0.73 -3.40 -6.66
CA MET A 66 -0.09 -3.61 -7.96
C MET A 66 -1.12 -3.76 -9.09
N GLN A 67 -2.19 -4.53 -8.86
CA GLN A 67 -3.31 -4.66 -9.82
C GLN A 67 -4.06 -3.33 -10.08
N LYS A 68 -3.86 -2.32 -9.23
CA LYS A 68 -4.42 -0.98 -9.39
C LYS A 68 -3.40 0.04 -9.90
N GLU A 69 -2.21 -0.43 -10.27
CA GLU A 69 -1.12 0.39 -10.83
C GLU A 69 -0.65 1.50 -9.88
N ILE A 70 -1.06 1.45 -8.60
CA ILE A 70 -0.57 2.34 -7.54
C ILE A 70 0.90 2.01 -7.24
N LEU A 71 1.24 0.72 -7.29
CA LEU A 71 2.59 0.20 -7.17
C LEU A 71 3.00 -0.54 -8.44
N LEU A 72 4.21 -0.28 -8.89
CA LEU A 72 4.90 -1.04 -9.91
C LEU A 72 5.95 -1.93 -9.22
N LYS A 73 6.18 -3.13 -9.73
CA LYS A 73 7.16 -4.06 -9.18
C LYS A 73 8.15 -4.48 -10.26
N GLU A 74 9.43 -4.30 -9.97
CA GLU A 74 10.55 -4.77 -10.78
C GLU A 74 11.47 -5.63 -9.88
N GLU A 75 11.51 -6.94 -10.14
CA GLU A 75 12.23 -7.92 -9.31
C GLU A 75 11.90 -7.84 -7.81
N THR A 76 12.74 -7.14 -7.05
CA THR A 76 12.63 -6.95 -5.60
C THR A 76 12.36 -5.50 -5.20
N ILE A 77 12.20 -4.61 -6.17
CA ILE A 77 11.92 -3.18 -5.99
C ILE A 77 10.45 -2.93 -6.30
N TYR A 78 9.84 -2.09 -5.47
CA TYR A 78 8.48 -1.59 -5.63
C TYR A 78 8.53 -0.07 -5.71
N SER A 79 7.81 0.52 -6.66
CA SER A 79 7.82 1.97 -6.90
C SER A 79 6.40 2.50 -6.93
N ILE A 80 6.18 3.70 -6.37
CA ILE A 80 4.89 4.38 -6.50
C ILE A 80 4.69 4.91 -7.92
N HIS A 81 3.43 4.99 -8.35
CA HIS A 81 3.07 5.65 -9.59
C HIS A 81 3.55 7.11 -9.63
N PHE A 82 4.03 7.60 -10.78
CA PHE A 82 4.67 8.92 -10.90
C PHE A 82 3.78 10.09 -10.44
N ARG A 83 2.45 9.96 -10.59
CA ARG A 83 1.47 10.96 -10.14
C ARG A 83 1.45 11.16 -8.62
N LEU A 84 2.01 10.23 -7.85
CA LEU A 84 2.09 10.30 -6.38
C LEU A 84 3.40 10.94 -5.90
N ILE A 85 4.38 11.18 -6.79
CA ILE A 85 5.66 11.81 -6.44
C ILE A 85 5.48 13.21 -5.85
N PRO A 86 4.60 14.10 -6.36
CA PRO A 86 4.36 15.40 -5.76
C PRO A 86 3.88 15.30 -4.30
N TYR A 87 3.01 14.33 -3.99
CA TYR A 87 2.53 14.10 -2.63
C TYR A 87 3.67 13.68 -1.69
N MET A 88 4.59 12.82 -2.18
CA MET A 88 5.75 12.38 -1.39
C MET A 88 6.70 13.56 -1.14
N ARG A 89 7.03 14.34 -2.18
CA ARG A 89 7.92 15.52 -2.07
C ARG A 89 7.40 16.56 -1.10
N LEU A 90 6.08 16.76 -1.06
CA LEU A 90 5.42 17.69 -0.15
C LEU A 90 5.14 17.08 1.24
N LYS A 91 5.48 15.79 1.45
CA LYS A 91 5.07 15.00 2.64
C LYS A 91 3.58 15.14 2.94
N ALA A 92 2.78 15.26 1.88
CA ALA A 92 1.35 15.48 1.97
C ALA A 92 0.65 14.20 2.45
N ASN A 93 -0.53 14.37 3.05
CA ASN A 93 -1.41 13.24 3.24
C ASN A 93 -1.88 12.73 1.87
N CYS A 94 -1.69 11.44 1.60
CA CYS A 94 -2.17 10.78 0.41
C CYS A 94 -2.87 9.50 0.85
N ASP A 95 -4.18 9.57 1.08
CA ASP A 95 -4.95 8.38 1.41
C ASP A 95 -5.16 7.49 0.16
N TYR A 96 -5.68 6.29 0.35
CA TYR A 96 -5.90 5.36 -0.76
C TYR A 96 -6.89 5.92 -1.80
N ALA A 97 -7.88 6.72 -1.39
CA ALA A 97 -8.87 7.30 -2.31
C ALA A 97 -8.24 8.37 -3.20
N THR A 98 -7.37 9.21 -2.64
CA THR A 98 -6.52 10.13 -3.41
C THR A 98 -5.59 9.35 -4.34
N ALA A 99 -4.85 8.36 -3.82
CA ALA A 99 -3.88 7.60 -4.61
C ALA A 99 -4.52 6.93 -5.83
N ILE A 100 -5.68 6.27 -5.65
CA ILE A 100 -6.38 5.61 -6.77
C ILE A 100 -7.01 6.62 -7.73
N HIS A 101 -7.43 7.79 -7.25
CA HIS A 101 -7.97 8.84 -8.11
C HIS A 101 -6.87 9.36 -9.03
N GLU A 102 -5.73 9.75 -8.45
CA GLU A 102 -4.56 10.24 -9.18
C GLU A 102 -4.11 9.26 -10.26
N VAL A 103 -3.92 7.99 -9.89
CA VAL A 103 -3.46 6.94 -10.81
C VAL A 103 -4.43 6.69 -11.97
N LYS A 104 -5.74 6.89 -11.77
CA LYS A 104 -6.76 6.63 -12.80
C LYS A 104 -7.02 7.78 -13.75
N ILE A 105 -6.66 9.01 -13.37
CA ILE A 105 -6.77 10.14 -14.29
C ILE A 105 -5.83 9.84 -15.46
N LYS A 106 -6.34 9.87 -16.69
CA LYS A 106 -5.55 9.70 -17.91
C LYS A 106 -4.92 11.02 -18.29
#